data_AF-F8D3Z2-F1
#
_entry.id   AF-F8D3Z2-F1
#
_cell.length_a   1.000
_cell.length_b   1.000
_cell.length_c   1.000
_cell.angle_alpha   90.00
_cell.angle_beta   90.00
_cell.angle_gamma   90.00
#
_symmetry.space_group_name_H-M   'P 1'
#
loop_
_entity.id
_entity.type
_entity.pdbx_description
1 polymer ?
#
loop_
_entity_poly.entity_id
_entity_poly.type
_entity_poly.pdbx_seq_one_letter_code
_entity_poly.pdbx_strand_id
1 'polypeptide(L)' 'MDERDDPDRMIAACTHCGALYAATELSDGSILPIGRRDGCRCGGTTFTKVNEELLENATGGGPAATETDDEVESED' A
#
# COMPACT_ATOMS: atom_id res chain seq x y z
N MET A 1 2.34 3.26 26.69
CA MET A 1 2.22 2.50 25.44
C MET A 1 2.40 3.51 24.34
N ASP A 2 3.58 3.55 23.75
CA ASP A 2 3.89 4.43 22.63
C ASP A 2 3.27 3.81 21.38
N GLU A 3 1.97 4.05 21.18
CA GLU A 3 1.33 3.92 19.88
C GLU A 3 1.95 5.01 19.00
N ARG A 4 3.15 4.74 18.52
CA ARG A 4 3.81 5.59 17.52
C ARG A 4 2.92 5.48 16.31
N ASP A 5 2.23 6.57 16.02
CA ASP A 5 1.53 6.82 14.77
C ASP A 5 2.57 6.66 13.66
N ASP A 6 2.78 5.41 13.23
CA ASP A 6 3.67 5.08 12.15
C ASP A 6 3.01 5.69 10.91
N PRO A 7 3.71 6.60 10.21
CA PRO A 7 3.11 7.31 9.10
C PRO A 7 2.62 6.29 8.07
N ASP A 8 1.36 6.39 7.65
CA ASP A 8 0.69 5.43 6.77
C ASP A 8 1.54 5.21 5.51
N ARG A 9 2.28 4.09 5.50
CA ARG A 9 3.19 3.75 4.41
C ARG A 9 2.36 3.11 3.32
N MET A 10 2.41 3.70 2.14
CA MET A 10 1.63 3.25 1.00
C MET A 10 2.47 3.21 -0.28
N ILE A 11 1.92 2.63 -1.32
CA ILE A 11 2.51 2.67 -2.66
C ILE A 11 1.90 3.84 -3.44
N ALA A 12 2.76 4.62 -4.08
CA ALA A 12 2.35 5.70 -4.97
C ALA A 12 2.98 5.56 -6.35
N ALA A 13 2.20 5.87 -7.38
CA ALA A 13 2.65 5.89 -8.78
C ALA A 13 2.93 7.32 -9.23
N CYS A 14 4.03 7.51 -9.96
CA CYS A 14 4.31 8.77 -10.64
C CYS A 14 3.31 8.97 -11.79
N THR A 15 2.60 10.11 -11.81
CA THR A 15 1.59 10.39 -12.85
C THR A 15 2.18 10.60 -14.25
N HIS A 16 3.49 10.88 -14.34
CA HIS A 16 4.18 11.14 -15.61
C HIS A 16 4.67 9.88 -16.32
N CYS A 17 5.12 8.86 -15.57
CA CYS A 17 5.76 7.66 -16.15
C CYS A 17 5.25 6.34 -15.58
N GLY A 18 4.37 6.36 -14.57
CA GLY A 18 3.84 5.17 -13.92
C GLY A 18 4.80 4.46 -12.96
N ALA A 19 6.00 4.98 -12.72
CA ALA A 19 6.94 4.36 -11.79
C ALA A 19 6.38 4.32 -10.36
N LEU A 20 6.49 3.16 -9.71
CA LEU A 20 6.00 2.90 -8.36
C LEU A 20 7.07 3.20 -7.31
N TYR A 21 6.65 3.80 -6.19
CA TYR A 21 7.49 4.15 -5.06
C TYR A 21 6.78 3.84 -3.75
N ALA A 22 7.56 3.42 -2.75
CA ALA A 22 7.10 3.53 -1.36
C ALA A 22 6.95 5.02 -1.03
N ALA A 23 5.82 5.39 -0.46
CA ALA A 23 5.45 6.76 -0.14
C ALA A 23 4.73 6.83 1.21
N THR A 24 4.63 8.03 1.74
CA THR A 24 3.82 8.34 2.92
C THR A 24 2.83 9.43 2.56
N GLU A 25 1.62 9.33 3.10
CA GLU A 25 0.68 10.44 3.10
C GLU A 25 0.98 11.36 4.29
N LEU A 26 0.99 12.67 4.07
CA LEU A 26 1.06 13.66 5.12
C LEU A 26 -0.35 14.04 5.59
N SER A 27 -0.47 14.62 6.77
CA SER A 27 -1.76 15.10 7.32
C SER A 27 -2.46 16.15 6.46
N ASP A 28 -1.74 16.80 5.53
CA ASP A 28 -2.27 17.75 4.55
C ASP A 28 -2.80 17.06 3.27
N GLY A 29 -2.73 15.73 3.19
CA GLY A 29 -3.09 14.93 2.00
C GLY A 29 -1.99 14.88 0.93
N SER A 30 -0.83 15.50 1.18
CA SER A 30 0.31 15.45 0.28
C SER A 30 1.02 14.10 0.33
N ILE A 31 1.38 13.55 -0.84
CA ILE A 31 2.06 12.25 -0.97
C ILE A 31 3.55 12.47 -1.20
N LEU A 32 4.40 11.90 -0.34
CA LEU A 32 5.86 12.00 -0.45
C LEU A 32 6.52 10.62 -0.62
N PRO A 33 7.28 10.39 -1.70
CA PRO A 33 8.05 9.17 -1.87
C PRO A 33 9.19 9.06 -0.83
N ILE A 34 9.28 7.89 -0.21
CA ILE A 34 10.31 7.52 0.77
C ILE A 34 11.62 7.23 0.01
N GLY A 35 12.70 7.87 0.45
CA GLY A 35 14.04 7.69 -0.12
C GLY A 35 14.34 8.50 -1.39
N ARG A 36 13.38 9.26 -1.92
CA ARG A 36 13.60 10.20 -3.05
C ARG A 36 12.80 11.50 -2.88
N ARG A 37 13.27 12.41 -2.04
CA ARG A 37 12.61 13.71 -1.84
C ARG A 37 12.60 14.61 -3.08
N ASP A 38 13.52 14.39 -4.01
CA ASP A 38 13.61 15.15 -5.27
C ASP A 38 12.60 14.69 -6.34
N GLY A 39 11.77 13.69 -6.04
CA GLY A 39 10.74 13.18 -6.95
C GLY A 39 11.15 11.96 -7.77
N CYS A 40 10.45 11.77 -8.90
CA CYS A 40 10.61 10.59 -9.75
C CYS A 40 11.85 10.73 -10.64
N ARG A 41 12.46 9.59 -11.00
CA ARG A 41 13.60 9.54 -11.94
C ARG A 41 13.30 10.17 -13.31
N CYS A 42 12.03 10.21 -13.74
CA CYS A 42 11.65 10.85 -14.99
C CYS A 42 11.59 12.39 -14.92
N GLY A 43 11.77 12.97 -13.72
CA GLY A 43 11.59 14.41 -13.46
C GLY A 43 10.19 14.81 -12.99
N GLY A 44 9.24 13.86 -12.90
CA GLY A 44 7.91 14.12 -12.36
C GLY A 44 7.90 14.25 -10.84
N THR A 45 7.15 15.22 -10.31
CA THR A 45 7.00 15.48 -8.87
C THR A 45 5.61 15.19 -8.33
N THR A 46 4.69 14.77 -9.21
CA THR A 46 3.31 14.43 -8.86
C THR A 46 3.14 12.93 -8.76
N PHE A 47 2.50 12.50 -7.67
CA PHE A 47 2.27 11.10 -7.32
C PHE A 47 0.81 10.88 -6.94
N THR A 48 0.29 9.69 -7.22
CA THR A 48 -1.05 9.25 -6.82
C THR A 48 -0.95 7.96 -6.03
N LYS A 49 -1.80 7.80 -5.01
CA LYS A 49 -1.93 6.54 -4.25
C LYS A 49 -2.36 5.43 -5.19
N VAL A 50 -1.75 4.26 -5.04
CA VAL A 50 -2.19 3.02 -5.69
C VAL A 50 -2.96 2.23 -4.65
N ASN A 51 -4.27 2.10 -4.84
CA ASN A 51 -5.12 1.27 -3.98
C ASN A 51 -5.04 -0.18 -4.45
N GLU A 52 -4.65 -1.07 -3.54
CA GLU A 52 -4.60 -2.52 -3.79
C GLU A 52 -6.01 -3.09 -4.02
N GLU A 53 -7.02 -2.58 -3.29
CA GLU A 53 -8.43 -2.94 -3.49
C GLU A 53 -8.94 -2.70 -4.93
N LEU A 54 -8.39 -1.72 -5.64
CA LEU A 54 -8.75 -1.46 -7.03
C LEU A 54 -8.08 -2.44 -8.00
N LEU A 55 -6.91 -3.00 -7.66
CA LEU A 55 -6.28 -4.07 -8.41
C LEU A 55 -7.03 -5.40 -8.25
N GLU A 56 -7.51 -5.70 -7.04
CA GLU A 56 -8.29 -6.89 -6.72
C GLU A 56 -9.61 -6.95 -7.50
N ASN A 57 -10.21 -5.79 -7.79
CA ASN A 57 -11.43 -5.71 -8.60
C ASN A 57 -11.17 -5.69 -10.13
N ALA A 58 -9.97 -5.28 -10.57
CA ALA A 58 -9.63 -5.20 -11.99
C ALA A 58 -9.12 -6.53 -12.57
N THR A 59 -8.58 -7.40 -11.73
CA THR A 59 -8.14 -8.75 -12.09
C THR A 59 -8.90 -9.70 -11.20
N GLY A 60 -9.86 -10.48 -11.71
CA GLY A 60 -10.68 -11.41 -10.90
C GLY A 60 -9.87 -12.50 -10.19
N GLY A 61 -9.10 -12.13 -9.17
CA GLY A 61 -8.27 -12.96 -8.31
C GLY A 61 -8.93 -13.02 -6.94
N GLY A 62 -9.45 -14.20 -6.61
CA GLY A 62 -10.39 -14.45 -5.52
C GLY A 62 -9.88 -14.16 -4.10
N PRO A 63 -10.77 -14.24 -3.11
CA PRO A 63 -10.47 -13.92 -1.73
C PRO A 63 -9.39 -14.87 -1.22
N ALA A 64 -8.37 -14.33 -0.57
CA ALA A 64 -7.50 -15.12 0.29
C ALA A 64 -8.39 -15.79 1.33
N ALA A 65 -8.49 -17.11 1.24
CA ALA A 65 -9.30 -17.93 2.11
C ALA A 65 -9.02 -17.59 3.57
N THR A 66 -10.06 -17.18 4.30
CA THR A 66 -10.10 -17.41 5.74
C THR A 66 -10.22 -18.92 5.92
N GLU A 67 -9.09 -19.60 6.11
CA GLU A 67 -9.09 -20.96 6.64
C GLU A 67 -9.47 -20.87 8.13
N THR A 68 -10.77 -20.96 8.40
CA THR A 68 -11.34 -21.14 9.72
C THR A 68 -11.52 -22.63 9.97
N ASP A 69 -10.93 -23.09 11.08
CA ASP A 69 -11.40 -24.14 12.00
C ASP A 69 -11.63 -25.55 11.45
N ASP A 70 -10.83 -26.52 11.90
CA ASP A 70 -11.26 -27.80 12.50
C ASP A 70 -10.02 -28.70 12.70
N GLU A 71 -9.48 -28.80 13.91
CA GLU A 71 -8.89 -30.05 14.37
C GLU A 71 -9.43 -30.34 15.77
N VAL A 72 -10.47 -31.18 15.75
CA VAL A 72 -11.05 -31.87 16.91
C VAL A 72 -9.98 -32.69 17.64
N GLU A 73 -9.56 -32.25 18.83
CA GLU A 73 -8.80 -33.11 19.74
C GLU A 73 -9.74 -34.19 20.29
N SER A 74 -9.58 -35.42 19.82
CA SER A 74 -10.27 -36.58 20.37
C SER A 74 -9.62 -36.98 21.70
N GLU A 75 -10.42 -37.02 22.77
CA GLU A 75 -10.08 -37.47 24.13
C GLU A 75 -9.51 -38.90 24.18
N ASP A 76 -8.53 -39.15 25.07
CA ASP A 76 -8.06 -40.48 25.50
C ASP A 76 -8.53 -40.77 26.94
#